data_AF-A0A5B9Y7X3-F1
#
_entry.id   AF-A0A5B9Y7X3-F1
#
_cell.length_a   1.000
_cell.length_b   1.000
_cell.length_c   1.000
_cell.angle_alpha   90.00
_cell.angle_beta   90.00
_cell.angle_gamma   90.00
#
_symmetry.space_group_name_H-M   'P 1'
#
loop_
_entity.id
_entity.type
_entity.pdbx_description
1 polymer ?
#
loop_
_entity_poly.entity_id
_entity_poly.type
_entity_poly.pdbx_seq_one_letter_code
_entity_poly.pdbx_strand_id
1 'polypeptide(L)' 'MGMSVIVTGNRETVERKIRILKTQIELDINKEDSRSLVNHQLALEAHEDRVNKLNAEGVV' A
#
# COMPACT_ATOMS: atom_id res chain seq x y z
N MET A 1 2.61 -26.31 -10.10
CA MET A 1 2.59 -24.91 -10.56
C MET A 1 1.47 -24.18 -9.82
N GLY A 2 1.75 -23.44 -8.76
CA GLY A 2 0.68 -22.81 -7.94
C GLY A 2 1.11 -21.58 -7.12
N MET A 3 2.37 -21.15 -7.26
CA MET A 3 2.94 -20.09 -6.41
C MET A 3 2.72 -18.68 -6.99
N SER A 4 2.59 -18.52 -8.30
CA SER A 4 2.41 -17.20 -8.94
C SER A 4 1.06 -16.53 -8.61
N VAL A 5 -0.03 -17.29 -8.49
CA VAL A 5 -1.38 -16.69 -8.29
C VAL A 5 -1.52 -16.04 -6.91
N ILE A 6 -0.88 -16.61 -5.89
CA ILE A 6 -0.95 -16.11 -4.51
C ILE A 6 -0.19 -14.78 -4.38
N VAL A 7 0.96 -14.66 -5.07
CA VAL A 7 1.76 -13.42 -5.08
C VAL A 7 1.04 -12.31 -5.86
N THR A 8 0.41 -12.62 -7.00
CA THR A 8 -0.37 -11.65 -7.78
C THR A 8 -1.60 -11.16 -7.01
N GLY A 9 -2.35 -12.05 -6.35
CA GLY A 9 -3.52 -11.65 -5.54
C GLY A 9 -3.15 -10.82 -4.30
N ASN A 10 -2.00 -11.12 -3.67
CA ASN A 10 -1.47 -10.30 -2.59
C ASN A 10 -1.03 -8.92 -3.07
N ARG A 11 -0.33 -8.84 -4.21
CA ARG A 11 0.10 -7.56 -4.80
C ARG A 11 -1.08 -6.66 -5.14
N GLU A 12 -2.08 -7.17 -5.85
CA GLU A 12 -3.26 -6.38 -6.24
C GLU A 12 -4.01 -5.85 -5.00
N THR A 13 -4.05 -6.66 -3.93
CA THR A 13 -4.61 -6.24 -2.64
C THR A 13 -3.81 -5.12 -1.99
N VAL A 14 -2.47 -5.19 -2.01
CA VAL A 14 -1.62 -4.12 -1.45
C VAL A 14 -1.73 -2.84 -2.29
N GLU A 15 -1.71 -2.94 -3.62
CA GLU A 15 -1.87 -1.80 -4.53
C GLU A 15 -3.25 -1.12 -4.36
N ARG A 16 -4.31 -1.90 -4.14
CA ARG A 16 -5.64 -1.35 -3.78
C ARG A 16 -5.60 -0.58 -2.46
N LYS A 17 -4.92 -1.10 -1.43
CA LYS A 17 -4.77 -0.42 -0.13
C LYS A 17 -3.98 0.88 -0.25
N ILE A 18 -2.89 0.89 -1.02
CA ILE A 18 -2.11 2.10 -1.35
C ILE A 18 -3.03 3.18 -1.96
N ARG A 19 -3.89 2.79 -2.91
CA ARG A 19 -4.80 3.71 -3.57
C ARG A 19 -5.79 4.34 -2.59
N ILE A 20 -6.35 3.54 -1.67
CA ILE A 20 -7.26 4.02 -0.62
C ILE A 20 -6.53 4.97 0.33
N LEU A 21 -5.32 4.64 0.75
CA LEU A 21 -4.51 5.48 1.65
C LEU A 21 -4.17 6.83 1.01
N LYS A 22 -3.85 6.88 -0.29
CA LYS A 22 -3.63 8.15 -1.00
C LYS A 22 -4.89 9.03 -0.96
N THR A 23 -6.06 8.45 -1.23
CA THR A 23 -7.33 9.19 -1.11
C THR A 23 -7.61 9.65 0.33
N GLN A 24 -7.30 8.83 1.34
CA GLN A 24 -7.47 9.22 2.74
C GLN A 24 -6.50 10.34 3.15
N ILE A 25 -5.24 10.29 2.69
CA ILE A 25 -4.27 11.38 2.88
C ILE A 25 -4.78 12.68 2.27
N GLU A 26 -5.32 12.64 1.04
CA GLU A 26 -5.91 13.82 0.42
C GLU A 26 -7.10 14.36 1.23
N LEU A 27 -7.94 13.47 1.78
CA LEU A 27 -9.04 13.87 2.66
C LEU A 27 -8.55 14.46 3.98
N ASP A 28 -7.47 13.92 4.56
CA ASP A 28 -6.90 14.41 5.81
C ASP A 28 -6.24 15.78 5.64
N ILE A 29 -5.57 16.01 4.50
CA ILE A 29 -5.06 17.34 4.13
C ILE A 29 -6.22 18.33 4.04
N ASN A 30 -7.31 17.97 3.36
CA ASN A 30 -8.49 18.82 3.25
C ASN A 30 -9.19 19.09 4.59
N LYS A 31 -9.09 18.17 5.55
CA LYS A 31 -9.66 18.30 6.90
C LYS A 31 -8.70 18.92 7.91
N GLU A 32 -7.46 19.20 7.51
CA GLU A 32 -6.37 19.63 8.39
C GLU A 32 -6.09 18.64 9.54
N ASP A 33 -6.45 17.35 9.36
CA ASP A 33 -6.28 16.32 10.38
C ASP A 33 -4.84 15.77 10.34
N SER A 34 -3.96 16.49 11.03
CA SER A 34 -2.52 16.20 11.06
C SER A 34 -2.20 14.83 11.66
N ARG A 35 -3.06 14.29 12.54
CA ARG A 35 -2.81 13.02 13.24
C ARG A 35 -3.16 11.82 12.35
N SER A 36 -4.30 11.90 11.67
CA SER A 36 -4.73 10.94 10.66
C SER A 36 -3.77 10.95 9.47
N LEU A 37 -3.33 12.14 9.03
CA LEU A 37 -2.37 12.31 7.94
C LEU A 37 -1.08 11.52 8.17
N VAL A 38 -0.44 11.69 9.33
CA VAL A 38 0.81 10.98 9.67
C VAL A 38 0.59 9.48 9.73
N ASN A 39 -0.54 9.03 10.27
CA ASN A 39 -0.84 7.60 10.36
C ASN A 39 -1.05 6.97 8.97
N HIS A 40 -1.75 7.66 8.07
CA HIS A 40 -1.94 7.18 6.70
C HIS A 40 -0.65 7.27 5.85
N GLN A 41 0.21 8.26 6.08
CA GLN A 41 1.53 8.33 5.45
C GLN A 41 2.44 7.18 5.89
N LEU A 42 2.50 6.86 7.19
CA LEU A 42 3.24 5.70 7.69
C LEU A 42 2.70 4.38 7.13
N ALA A 43 1.36 4.25 7.06
CA ALA A 43 0.73 3.09 6.44
C ALA A 43 1.06 2.99 4.94
N LEU A 44 1.07 4.12 4.22
CA LEU A 44 1.43 4.18 2.80
C LEU A 44 2.84 3.66 2.56
N GLU A 45 3.81 4.16 3.33
CA GLU A 45 5.21 3.74 3.24
C GLU A 45 5.38 2.24 3.51
N ALA A 46 4.73 1.72 4.56
CA ALA A 46 4.75 0.29 4.87
C ALA A 46 4.15 -0.59 3.76
N HIS A 47 3.11 -0.10 3.08
CA HIS A 47 2.51 -0.81 1.96
C HIS A 47 3.36 -0.72 0.69
N GLU A 48 4.01 0.41 0.41
CA GLU A 48 4.94 0.57 -0.71
C GLU A 48 6.19 -0.31 -0.55
N ASP A 49 6.76 -0.38 0.67
CA ASP A 49 7.84 -1.33 0.99
C ASP A 49 7.40 -2.80 0.76
N ARG A 50 6.15 -3.12 1.13
CA ARG A 50 5.60 -4.46 0.91
C ARG A 50 5.39 -4.78 -0.57
N VAL A 51 4.96 -3.84 -1.40
CA VAL A 51 4.92 -4.03 -2.87
C VAL A 51 6.33 -4.22 -3.43
N ASN A 52 7.30 -3.46 -2.93
CA ASN A 52 8.69 -3.58 -3.36
C ASN A 52 9.27 -4.96 -2.99
N LYS A 53 8.98 -5.46 -1.78
CA LYS A 53 9.34 -6.82 -1.36
C LYS A 53 8.65 -7.88 -2.21
N LEU A 54 7.35 -7.76 -2.48
CA LEU A 54 6.64 -8.70 -3.37
C LEU A 54 7.21 -8.68 -4.81
N ASN A 55 7.67 -7.52 -5.29
CA ASN A 55 8.38 -7.43 -6.57
C ASN A 55 9.77 -8.08 -6.50
N ALA A 56 10.54 -7.85 -5.43
CA ALA A 56 11.85 -8.44 -5.24
C ALA A 56 11.80 -9.97 -5.05
N GLU A 57 10.78 -10.47 -4.32
CA GLU A 57 10.50 -11.89 -4.12
C GLU A 57 9.91 -12.56 -5.37
N GLY A 58 9.34 -11.77 -6.30
CA GLY A 58 8.75 -12.22 -7.56
C GLY A 58 9.71 -12.22 -8.76
N VAL A 59 10.99 -11.92 -8.56
CA VAL A 59 12.04 -12.00 -9.59
C VAL A 59 13.10 -13.03 -9.16
N VAL A 60 12.72 -14.31 -9.21
CA VAL A 60 13.58 -15.45 -9.61
C VAL A 60 12.67 -16.53 -10.23
#